data_AF-A0A412JCT8-F1
#
_entry.id   AF-A0A412JCT8-F1
#
_cell.length_a   1.000
_cell.length_b   1.000
_cell.length_c   1.000
_cell.angle_alpha   90.00
_cell.angle_beta   90.00
_cell.angle_gamma   90.00
#
_symmetry.space_group_name_H-M   'P 1'
#
loop_
_entity.id
_entity.type
_entity.pdbx_description
1 polymer ?
#
loop_
_entity_poly.entity_id
_entity_poly.type
_entity_poly.pdbx_seq_one_letter_code
_entity_poly.pdbx_strand_id
1 'polypeptide(L)'
;MKNTMMKKFFVGLFSLLMGVGSAFAQTNMSSEMYDLAKMKEGLRNRRVSSYDRTGNNRDHLKAIKPGETAVLADIKGAGVINHIWITMSPGPRQLSRNDIILRMYWDGSDEPSVVSPIGPFFGQGWNEQYNYASFALSSGPNGGTGLCSYFAMPFAKGARIEIENQTDVNIGAFYYYIDYVEMKELPKDMG
;
A
#
# COMPACT_ATOMS: atom_id res chain seq x y z
N MET A 1 -20.84 70.18 -3.88
CA MET A 1 -19.54 69.46 -3.78
C MET A 1 -19.55 68.18 -2.93
N LYS A 2 -20.48 67.98 -1.98
CA LYS A 2 -20.49 66.78 -1.12
C LYS A 2 -20.94 65.46 -1.79
N ASN A 3 -21.88 65.49 -2.74
CA ASN A 3 -22.42 64.27 -3.38
C ASN A 3 -21.46 63.55 -4.35
N THR A 4 -20.54 64.28 -4.99
CA THR A 4 -19.64 63.70 -5.98
C THR A 4 -18.50 62.88 -5.34
N MET A 5 -18.08 63.27 -4.12
CA MET A 5 -17.07 62.53 -3.35
C MET A 5 -17.62 61.20 -2.81
N MET A 6 -18.86 61.19 -2.31
CA MET A 6 -19.51 59.97 -1.79
C MET A 6 -19.73 58.91 -2.88
N LYS A 7 -20.07 59.34 -4.11
CA LYS A 7 -20.25 58.43 -5.27
C LYS A 7 -18.93 57.80 -5.71
N LYS A 8 -17.82 58.56 -5.71
CA LYS A 8 -16.48 58.03 -6.03
C LYS A 8 -15.96 57.06 -4.97
N PHE A 9 -16.29 57.32 -3.70
CA PHE A 9 -15.92 56.43 -2.59
C PHE A 9 -16.66 55.07 -2.66
N PHE A 10 -17.96 55.09 -2.96
CA PHE A 10 -18.75 53.86 -3.12
C PHE A 10 -18.34 53.04 -4.34
N VAL A 11 -18.02 53.69 -5.47
CA VAL A 11 -17.54 53.00 -6.68
C VAL A 11 -16.14 52.40 -6.47
N GLY A 12 -15.26 53.08 -5.74
CA GLY A 12 -13.94 52.56 -5.35
C GLY A 12 -14.01 51.37 -4.40
N LEU A 13 -14.92 51.40 -3.42
CA LEU A 13 -15.11 50.30 -2.47
C LEU A 13 -15.74 49.06 -3.13
N PHE A 14 -16.65 49.25 -4.08
CA PHE A 14 -17.30 48.16 -4.82
C PHE A 14 -16.34 47.47 -5.82
N SER A 15 -15.43 48.24 -6.43
CA SER A 15 -14.38 47.69 -7.31
C SER A 15 -13.26 46.99 -6.53
N LEU A 16 -12.94 47.44 -5.32
CA LEU A 16 -12.01 46.74 -4.42
C LEU A 16 -12.57 45.41 -3.90
N LEU A 17 -13.89 45.33 -3.66
CA LEU A 17 -14.55 44.10 -3.21
C LEU A 17 -14.71 43.04 -4.31
N MET A 18 -14.85 43.43 -5.58
CA MET A 18 -14.94 42.48 -6.70
C MET A 18 -13.57 41.96 -7.19
N GLY A 19 -12.48 42.68 -6.97
CA GLY A 19 -11.14 42.27 -7.38
C GLY A 19 -10.51 41.17 -6.51
N VAL A 20 -10.93 41.05 -5.25
CA VAL A 20 -10.32 40.13 -4.28
C VAL A 20 -10.95 38.73 -4.34
N GLY A 21 -12.23 38.61 -4.74
CA GLY A 21 -12.94 37.32 -4.78
C GLY A 21 -12.43 36.34 -5.84
N SER A 22 -11.95 36.83 -6.98
CA SER A 22 -11.56 35.98 -8.12
C SER A 22 -10.15 35.38 -8.00
N ALA A 23 -9.29 35.95 -7.16
CA ALA A 23 -7.91 35.47 -6.99
C ALA A 23 -7.78 34.25 -6.07
N PHE A 24 -8.74 34.03 -5.16
CA PHE A 24 -8.70 32.90 -4.22
C PHE A 24 -9.28 31.60 -4.79
N ALA A 25 -10.11 31.66 -5.83
CA ALA A 25 -10.79 30.49 -6.37
C ALA A 25 -9.85 29.47 -7.05
N GLN A 26 -8.64 29.87 -7.46
CA GLN A 26 -7.68 29.01 -8.17
C GLN A 26 -6.51 28.51 -7.32
N THR A 27 -6.46 28.84 -6.03
CA THR A 27 -5.26 28.57 -5.20
C THR A 27 -5.14 27.14 -4.68
N ASN A 28 -6.19 26.32 -4.76
CA ASN A 28 -6.19 24.93 -4.29
C ASN A 28 -6.63 23.95 -5.39
N MET A 29 -5.91 23.92 -6.50
CA MET A 29 -6.06 22.84 -7.48
C MET A 29 -5.35 21.58 -6.95
N SER A 30 -6.10 20.72 -6.25
CA SER A 30 -5.64 19.40 -5.79
C SER A 30 -6.61 18.32 -6.25
N SER A 31 -6.11 17.33 -6.96
CA SER A 31 -6.81 16.10 -7.37
C SER A 31 -5.77 15.02 -7.63
N GLU A 32 -6.16 13.74 -7.55
CA GLU A 32 -5.22 12.62 -7.65
C GLU A 32 -4.32 12.70 -8.91
N MET A 33 -4.93 12.93 -10.08
CA MET A 33 -4.20 13.01 -11.35
C MET A 33 -3.35 14.28 -11.47
N TYR A 34 -3.77 15.38 -10.85
CA TYR A 34 -2.98 16.60 -10.82
C TYR A 34 -1.76 16.46 -9.89
N ASP A 35 -1.95 15.84 -8.72
CA ASP A 35 -0.91 15.61 -7.72
C ASP A 35 0.07 14.51 -8.11
N LEU A 36 -0.31 13.63 -9.04
CA LEU A 36 0.59 12.67 -9.68
C LEU A 36 1.67 13.35 -10.54
N ALA A 37 1.34 14.48 -11.18
CA ALA A 37 2.28 15.22 -12.03
C ALA A 37 3.28 16.08 -11.23
N LYS A 38 3.09 16.22 -9.91
CA LYS A 38 3.99 16.97 -9.04
C LYS A 38 5.22 16.12 -8.70
N MET A 39 6.41 16.71 -8.82
CA MET A 39 7.65 16.10 -8.34
C MET A 39 7.56 15.83 -6.84
N LYS A 40 7.96 14.62 -6.43
CA LYS A 40 8.01 14.22 -5.02
C LYS A 40 9.47 14.09 -4.60
N GLU A 41 9.81 14.71 -3.47
CA GLU A 41 11.17 14.70 -2.91
C GLU A 41 11.24 13.81 -1.66
N GLY A 42 12.44 13.36 -1.31
CA GLY A 42 12.66 12.59 -0.07
C GLY A 42 12.15 11.14 -0.09
N LEU A 43 11.69 10.64 -1.24
CA LEU A 43 11.20 9.28 -1.42
C LEU A 43 12.18 8.46 -2.28
N ARG A 44 12.47 7.23 -1.85
CA ARG A 44 13.26 6.26 -2.61
C ARG A 44 12.51 4.94 -2.76
N ASN A 45 12.22 4.53 -3.98
CA ASN A 45 11.60 3.23 -4.23
C ASN A 45 12.51 2.08 -3.79
N ARG A 46 11.91 1.09 -3.13
CA ARG A 46 12.53 -0.16 -2.72
C ARG A 46 11.54 -1.30 -2.93
N ARG A 47 12.09 -2.50 -3.14
CA ARG A 47 11.33 -3.75 -3.22
C ARG A 47 12.06 -4.84 -2.47
N VAL A 48 11.33 -5.57 -1.64
CA VAL A 48 11.74 -6.92 -1.20
C VAL A 48 10.90 -7.92 -2.00
N SER A 49 11.54 -8.93 -2.57
CA SER A 49 10.85 -9.91 -3.40
C SER A 49 11.45 -11.30 -3.30
N SER A 50 10.72 -12.27 -3.80
CA SER A 50 11.14 -13.66 -3.93
C SER A 50 12.13 -13.93 -5.07
N TYR A 51 12.67 -12.90 -5.72
CA TYR A 51 13.52 -13.06 -6.90
C TYR A 51 14.75 -13.94 -6.63
N ASP A 52 15.20 -14.63 -7.68
CA ASP A 52 16.38 -15.47 -7.61
C ASP A 52 17.65 -14.60 -7.56
N ARG A 53 18.35 -14.65 -6.42
CA ARG A 53 19.58 -13.88 -6.20
C ARG A 53 20.73 -14.33 -7.09
N THR A 54 20.67 -15.51 -7.70
CA THR A 54 21.68 -15.94 -8.68
C THR A 54 21.40 -15.38 -10.08
N GLY A 55 20.27 -14.70 -10.29
CA GLY A 55 19.83 -14.22 -11.60
C GLY A 55 19.23 -15.30 -12.52
N ASN A 56 18.95 -16.49 -11.99
CA ASN A 56 18.19 -17.51 -12.72
C ASN A 56 16.68 -17.26 -12.55
N ASN A 57 15.83 -18.26 -12.84
CA ASN A 57 14.37 -18.13 -12.90
C ASN A 57 13.64 -18.81 -11.72
N ARG A 58 14.32 -19.08 -10.61
CA ARG A 58 13.68 -19.63 -9.40
C ARG A 58 13.19 -18.49 -8.50
N ASP A 59 12.32 -17.64 -9.04
CA ASP A 59 11.86 -16.40 -8.41
C ASP A 59 10.78 -16.61 -7.32
N HIS A 60 10.90 -17.71 -6.57
CA HIS A 60 10.06 -18.05 -5.44
C HIS A 60 10.90 -18.51 -4.26
N LEU A 61 10.33 -18.42 -3.05
CA LEU A 61 10.94 -18.97 -1.86
C LEU A 61 11.14 -20.49 -1.97
N LYS A 62 12.07 -21.03 -1.18
CA LYS A 62 12.11 -22.48 -0.92
C LYS A 62 10.77 -22.92 -0.34
N ALA A 63 10.46 -24.21 -0.49
CA ALA A 63 9.20 -24.74 0.00
C ALA A 63 9.04 -24.48 1.50
N ILE A 64 7.86 -23.98 1.90
CA ILE A 64 7.52 -23.68 3.29
C ILE A 64 6.67 -24.83 3.81
N LYS A 65 7.19 -25.57 4.77
CA LYS A 65 6.59 -26.81 5.27
C LYS A 65 5.40 -26.54 6.21
N PRO A 66 4.53 -27.53 6.46
CA PRO A 66 3.54 -27.46 7.54
C PRO A 66 4.16 -27.00 8.87
N GLY A 67 3.55 -26.01 9.50
CA GLY A 67 3.99 -25.37 10.74
C GLY A 67 5.19 -24.42 10.60
N GLU A 68 5.74 -24.24 9.40
CA GLU A 68 6.90 -23.36 9.19
C GLU A 68 6.47 -21.90 9.00
N THR A 69 7.25 -20.99 9.57
CA THR A 69 7.14 -19.54 9.35
C THR A 69 8.26 -19.07 8.44
N ALA A 70 7.91 -18.32 7.39
CA ALA A 70 8.86 -17.66 6.51
C ALA A 70 8.76 -16.14 6.65
N VAL A 71 9.90 -15.49 6.94
CA VAL A 71 10.01 -14.03 6.92
C VAL A 71 10.11 -13.58 5.46
N LEU A 72 9.13 -12.80 5.01
CA LEU A 72 9.07 -12.23 3.67
C LEU A 72 9.88 -10.94 3.59
N ALA A 73 9.80 -10.09 4.61
CA ALA A 73 10.57 -8.86 4.68
C ALA A 73 10.96 -8.53 6.12
N ASP A 74 12.17 -7.99 6.27
CA ASP A 74 12.66 -7.35 7.50
C ASP A 74 13.32 -6.02 7.10
N ILE A 75 12.51 -4.97 7.08
CA ILE A 75 12.85 -3.63 6.59
C ILE A 75 13.31 -2.78 7.77
N LYS A 76 14.39 -2.01 7.58
CA LYS A 76 14.93 -1.09 8.59
C LYS A 76 14.65 0.37 8.20
N GLY A 77 14.56 1.25 9.19
CA GLY A 77 14.34 2.68 8.99
C GLY A 77 12.87 3.04 8.76
N ALA A 78 12.63 4.23 8.20
CA ALA A 78 11.29 4.76 7.96
C ALA A 78 10.83 4.56 6.51
N GLY A 79 9.56 4.28 6.32
CA GLY A 79 8.98 4.09 4.99
C GLY A 79 7.48 3.87 4.99
N VAL A 80 6.93 3.73 3.79
CA VAL A 80 5.52 3.39 3.57
C VAL A 80 5.45 2.28 2.54
N ILE A 81 5.00 1.10 2.95
CA ILE A 81 4.60 0.05 2.00
C ILE A 81 3.36 0.56 1.26
N ASN A 82 3.38 0.47 -0.06
CA ASN A 82 2.31 1.01 -0.91
C ASN A 82 1.85 0.03 -1.99
N HIS A 83 2.52 -1.11 -2.13
CA HIS A 83 2.06 -2.20 -2.96
C HIS A 83 2.60 -3.54 -2.44
N ILE A 84 1.70 -4.50 -2.29
CA ILE A 84 2.03 -5.90 -2.02
C ILE A 84 1.41 -6.74 -3.13
N TRP A 85 2.20 -7.62 -3.73
CA TRP A 85 1.72 -8.66 -4.65
C TRP A 85 2.15 -10.03 -4.16
N ILE A 86 1.27 -11.03 -4.20
CA ILE A 86 1.54 -12.40 -3.77
C ILE A 86 0.87 -13.42 -4.73
N THR A 87 1.52 -14.53 -4.99
CA THR A 87 0.89 -15.76 -5.50
C THR A 87 1.62 -16.99 -4.96
N MET A 88 0.96 -18.15 -4.99
CA MET A 88 1.50 -19.39 -4.43
C MET A 88 1.06 -20.64 -5.18
N SER A 89 1.84 -21.70 -5.03
CA SER A 89 1.58 -23.03 -5.57
C SER A 89 1.82 -24.10 -4.50
N PRO A 90 0.99 -25.15 -4.41
CA PRO A 90 -0.14 -25.44 -5.30
C PRO A 90 -1.34 -24.50 -5.09
N GLY A 91 -2.32 -24.55 -5.99
CA GLY A 91 -3.49 -23.66 -5.95
C GLY A 91 -4.49 -23.98 -4.82
N PRO A 92 -5.52 -23.14 -4.63
CA PRO A 92 -6.43 -23.17 -3.48
C PRO A 92 -7.11 -24.52 -3.19
N ARG A 93 -7.37 -25.32 -4.23
CA ARG A 93 -7.96 -26.67 -4.07
C ARG A 93 -7.07 -27.65 -3.28
N GLN A 94 -5.76 -27.42 -3.27
CA GLN A 94 -4.78 -28.25 -2.57
C GLN A 94 -4.13 -27.53 -1.40
N LEU A 95 -4.09 -26.20 -1.44
CA LEU A 95 -3.45 -25.36 -0.44
C LEU A 95 -4.43 -24.26 -0.04
N SER A 96 -5.14 -24.44 1.07
CA SER A 96 -6.11 -23.43 1.48
C SER A 96 -5.42 -22.14 1.92
N ARG A 97 -5.80 -21.04 1.27
CA ARG A 97 -5.34 -19.70 1.65
C ARG A 97 -5.97 -19.22 2.95
N ASN A 98 -6.96 -19.94 3.49
CA ASN A 98 -7.53 -19.67 4.79
C ASN A 98 -6.61 -20.11 5.94
N ASP A 99 -5.70 -21.04 5.67
CA ASP A 99 -4.82 -21.65 6.67
C ASP A 99 -3.35 -21.25 6.46
N ILE A 100 -3.12 -20.13 5.76
CA ILE A 100 -1.81 -19.48 5.65
C ILE A 100 -1.93 -18.13 6.31
N ILE A 101 -1.24 -17.93 7.42
CA ILE A 101 -1.42 -16.76 8.27
C ILE A 101 -0.39 -15.70 7.89
N LEU A 102 -0.87 -14.52 7.48
CA LEU A 102 -0.07 -13.34 7.24
C LEU A 102 0.06 -12.54 8.54
N ARG A 103 1.28 -12.17 8.91
CA ARG A 103 1.56 -11.27 10.03
C ARG A 103 2.42 -10.10 9.60
N MET A 104 2.09 -8.92 10.09
CA MET A 104 2.88 -7.70 9.90
C MET A 104 3.13 -7.02 11.24
N TYR A 105 4.38 -6.64 11.46
CA TYR A 105 4.89 -6.00 12.68
C TYR A 105 5.49 -4.67 12.31
N TRP A 106 5.17 -3.64 13.08
CA TRP A 106 5.65 -2.28 12.85
C TRP A 106 6.54 -1.84 14.00
N ASP A 107 7.55 -1.04 13.69
CA ASP A 107 8.36 -0.28 14.65
C ASP A 107 9.06 -1.08 15.75
N GLY A 108 9.39 -2.34 15.46
CA GLY A 108 10.05 -3.24 16.40
C GLY A 108 9.13 -3.83 17.47
N SER A 109 7.80 -3.76 17.28
CA SER A 109 6.84 -4.47 18.12
C SER A 109 7.03 -5.98 18.02
N ASP A 110 6.98 -6.66 19.18
CA ASP A 110 6.94 -8.12 19.26
C ASP A 110 5.56 -8.68 18.92
N GLU A 111 4.50 -7.86 19.07
CA GLU A 111 3.13 -8.22 18.72
C GLU A 111 2.76 -7.71 17.31
N PRO A 112 2.16 -8.55 16.45
CA PRO A 112 1.75 -8.15 15.11
C PRO A 112 0.51 -7.24 15.15
N SER A 113 0.54 -6.14 14.41
CA SER A 113 -0.62 -5.26 14.26
C SER A 113 -1.58 -5.75 13.17
N VAL A 114 -1.09 -6.58 12.25
CA VAL A 114 -1.92 -7.28 11.25
C VAL A 114 -1.74 -8.76 11.46
N VAL A 115 -2.85 -9.48 11.70
CA VAL A 115 -2.90 -10.94 11.74
C VAL A 115 -4.16 -11.39 11.00
N SER A 116 -3.99 -12.13 9.92
CA SER A 116 -5.12 -12.65 9.16
C SER A 116 -4.71 -13.85 8.31
N PRO A 117 -5.60 -14.82 8.09
CA PRO A 117 -5.52 -15.67 6.92
C PRO A 117 -5.29 -14.87 5.64
N ILE A 118 -4.34 -15.30 4.81
CA ILE A 118 -3.91 -14.55 3.63
C ILE A 118 -5.04 -14.46 2.59
N GLY A 119 -5.85 -15.51 2.41
CA GLY A 119 -7.02 -15.47 1.53
C GLY A 119 -7.99 -14.35 1.93
N PRO A 120 -8.62 -14.45 3.12
CA PRO A 120 -9.50 -13.41 3.66
C PRO A 120 -8.93 -11.99 3.67
N PHE A 121 -7.64 -11.81 3.99
CA PHE A 121 -6.99 -10.49 3.93
C PHE A 121 -7.09 -9.86 2.52
N PHE A 122 -6.88 -10.66 1.48
CA PHE A 122 -6.99 -10.24 0.08
C PHE A 122 -8.38 -10.46 -0.52
N GLY A 123 -9.43 -10.59 0.31
CA GLY A 123 -10.82 -10.74 -0.14
C GLY A 123 -11.11 -12.05 -0.89
N GLN A 124 -10.33 -13.11 -0.63
CA GLN A 124 -10.58 -14.48 -1.08
C GLN A 124 -11.07 -15.30 0.12
N GLY A 125 -12.40 -15.30 0.32
CA GLY A 125 -13.03 -15.95 1.47
C GLY A 125 -12.98 -17.47 1.43
N TRP A 126 -13.01 -18.08 2.61
CA TRP A 126 -12.99 -19.53 2.80
C TRP A 126 -11.85 -20.19 2.01
N ASN A 127 -12.12 -21.35 1.40
CA ASN A 127 -11.20 -22.02 0.50
C ASN A 127 -11.56 -21.80 -0.99
N GLU A 128 -12.14 -20.64 -1.31
CA GLU A 128 -12.59 -20.33 -2.66
C GLU A 128 -11.52 -19.62 -3.48
N GLN A 129 -11.80 -19.48 -4.78
CA GLN A 129 -10.98 -18.71 -5.70
C GLN A 129 -11.88 -18.01 -6.72
N TYR A 130 -11.79 -16.69 -6.82
CA TYR A 130 -12.57 -15.89 -7.75
C TYR A 130 -11.86 -14.59 -8.09
N ASN A 131 -12.04 -14.11 -9.32
CA ASN A 131 -11.52 -12.80 -9.71
C ASN A 131 -12.39 -11.69 -9.12
N TYR A 132 -11.77 -10.67 -8.53
CA TYR A 132 -12.44 -9.41 -8.21
C TYR A 132 -11.42 -8.27 -8.16
N ALA A 133 -11.92 -7.04 -8.28
CA ALA A 133 -11.10 -5.85 -8.12
C ALA A 133 -11.85 -4.80 -7.29
N SER A 134 -11.13 -4.19 -6.37
CA SER A 134 -11.50 -2.96 -5.65
C SER A 134 -10.35 -1.96 -5.74
N PHE A 135 -10.52 -0.79 -5.15
CA PHE A 135 -9.45 0.21 -5.13
C PHE A 135 -8.22 -0.25 -4.33
N ALA A 136 -8.44 -0.77 -3.11
CA ALA A 136 -7.35 -1.12 -2.20
C ALA A 136 -6.86 -2.57 -2.33
N LEU A 137 -7.73 -3.49 -2.77
CA LEU A 137 -7.43 -4.92 -2.88
C LEU A 137 -7.95 -5.50 -4.20
N SER A 138 -7.20 -6.40 -4.80
CA SER A 138 -7.66 -7.16 -5.95
C SER A 138 -7.12 -8.58 -5.96
N SER A 139 -7.86 -9.48 -6.61
CA SER A 139 -7.46 -10.87 -6.82
C SER A 139 -7.70 -11.24 -8.28
N GLY A 140 -6.64 -11.58 -9.02
CA GLY A 140 -6.69 -12.02 -10.41
C GLY A 140 -5.30 -12.01 -11.08
N PRO A 141 -5.17 -12.49 -12.33
CA PRO A 141 -6.11 -13.32 -13.08
C PRO A 141 -6.10 -14.78 -12.56
N ASN A 142 -6.52 -15.75 -13.40
CA ASN A 142 -6.53 -17.19 -13.10
C ASN A 142 -7.39 -17.58 -11.89
N GLY A 143 -8.60 -17.01 -11.81
CA GLY A 143 -9.55 -17.31 -10.74
C GLY A 143 -9.12 -16.76 -9.39
N GLY A 144 -8.45 -15.61 -9.36
CA GLY A 144 -8.09 -14.92 -8.12
C GLY A 144 -6.77 -15.35 -7.49
N THR A 145 -5.84 -15.95 -8.23
CA THR A 145 -4.57 -16.44 -7.65
C THR A 145 -3.52 -15.35 -7.45
N GLY A 146 -3.55 -14.26 -8.23
CA GLY A 146 -2.68 -13.11 -8.02
C GLY A 146 -3.32 -12.14 -7.03
N LEU A 147 -2.70 -11.95 -5.87
CA LEU A 147 -3.23 -11.17 -4.75
C LEU A 147 -2.53 -9.82 -4.67
N CYS A 148 -3.25 -8.71 -4.79
CA CYS A 148 -2.69 -7.36 -4.72
C CYS A 148 -3.30 -6.55 -3.57
N SER A 149 -2.46 -5.76 -2.89
CA SER A 149 -2.86 -4.74 -1.94
C SER A 149 -2.18 -3.42 -2.24
N TYR A 150 -2.95 -2.33 -2.17
CA TYR A 150 -2.51 -0.94 -2.35
C TYR A 150 -2.76 -0.10 -1.10
N PHE A 151 -3.03 -0.73 0.05
CA PHE A 151 -3.06 0.00 1.32
C PHE A 151 -1.69 0.60 1.60
N ALA A 152 -1.66 1.88 1.96
CA ALA A 152 -0.48 2.53 2.48
C ALA A 152 -0.26 2.09 3.93
N MET A 153 0.90 1.49 4.22
CA MET A 153 1.26 0.99 5.56
C MET A 153 2.56 1.66 6.01
N PRO A 154 2.46 2.78 6.75
CA PRO A 154 3.62 3.51 7.26
C PRO A 154 4.34 2.75 8.39
N PHE A 155 5.63 3.01 8.54
CA PHE A 155 6.44 2.55 9.67
C PHE A 155 7.63 3.51 9.87
N ALA A 156 8.01 3.78 11.11
CA ALA A 156 9.07 4.72 11.51
C ALA A 156 10.41 4.04 11.81
N LYS A 157 10.40 2.85 12.42
CA LYS A 157 11.59 2.13 12.93
C LYS A 157 11.78 0.75 12.30
N GLY A 158 10.97 0.41 11.29
CA GLY A 158 11.10 -0.79 10.50
C GLY A 158 9.79 -1.56 10.39
N ALA A 159 9.78 -2.56 9.51
CA ALA A 159 8.63 -3.42 9.26
C ALA A 159 9.08 -4.87 9.09
N ARG A 160 8.42 -5.80 9.76
CA ARG A 160 8.59 -7.24 9.54
C ARG A 160 7.31 -7.81 8.98
N ILE A 161 7.41 -8.59 7.91
CA ILE A 161 6.28 -9.31 7.32
C ILE A 161 6.66 -10.78 7.24
N GLU A 162 5.79 -11.65 7.72
CA GLU A 162 5.97 -13.09 7.69
C GLU A 162 4.68 -13.80 7.31
N ILE A 163 4.83 -15.04 6.87
CA ILE A 163 3.72 -15.98 6.73
C ILE A 163 3.99 -17.25 7.51
N GLU A 164 2.94 -17.85 8.04
CA GLU A 164 2.97 -19.18 8.66
C GLU A 164 2.09 -20.13 7.86
N ASN A 165 2.62 -21.29 7.51
CA ASN A 165 1.87 -22.34 6.86
C ASN A 165 1.20 -23.22 7.92
N GLN A 166 -0.10 -23.04 8.16
CA GLN A 166 -0.90 -23.90 9.06
C GLN A 166 -1.61 -25.03 8.33
N THR A 167 -1.36 -25.22 7.03
CA THR A 167 -1.88 -26.35 6.27
C THR A 167 -1.08 -27.62 6.55
N ASP A 168 -1.60 -28.77 6.13
CA ASP A 168 -0.90 -30.05 6.09
C ASP A 168 -0.10 -30.29 4.78
N VAL A 169 -0.05 -29.27 3.91
CA VAL A 169 0.62 -29.33 2.59
C VAL A 169 1.79 -28.34 2.55
N ASN A 170 2.86 -28.69 1.84
CA ASN A 170 3.94 -27.72 1.58
C ASN A 170 3.44 -26.58 0.68
N ILE A 171 3.76 -25.34 1.02
CA ILE A 171 3.73 -24.26 0.02
C ILE A 171 4.96 -24.45 -0.86
N GLY A 172 4.77 -25.11 -2.02
CA GLY A 172 5.86 -25.51 -2.91
C GLY A 172 6.58 -24.34 -3.56
N ALA A 173 5.84 -23.31 -3.95
CA ALA A 173 6.38 -22.05 -4.44
C ALA A 173 5.58 -20.87 -3.89
N PHE A 174 6.27 -19.92 -3.27
CA PHE A 174 5.69 -18.67 -2.76
C PHE A 174 6.38 -17.48 -3.43
N TYR A 175 5.62 -16.71 -4.19
CA TYR A 175 6.08 -15.55 -4.94
C TYR A 175 5.51 -14.29 -4.30
N TYR A 176 6.33 -13.25 -4.15
CA TYR A 176 5.85 -11.98 -3.61
C TYR A 176 6.68 -10.78 -4.05
N TYR A 177 6.04 -9.60 -4.05
CA TYR A 177 6.64 -8.27 -4.04
C TYR A 177 6.09 -7.49 -2.85
N ILE A 178 6.98 -6.88 -2.08
CA ILE A 178 6.68 -5.87 -1.07
C ILE A 178 7.38 -4.60 -1.52
N ASP A 179 6.61 -3.72 -2.14
CA ASP A 179 7.05 -2.42 -2.62
C ASP A 179 6.79 -1.34 -1.58
N TYR A 180 7.81 -0.51 -1.36
CA TYR A 180 7.72 0.58 -0.41
C TYR A 180 8.57 1.77 -0.86
N VAL A 181 8.22 2.93 -0.32
CA VAL A 181 9.05 4.13 -0.41
C VAL A 181 9.81 4.28 0.91
N GLU A 182 11.14 4.23 0.82
CA GLU A 182 12.07 4.56 1.89
C GLU A 182 12.15 6.09 2.01
N MET A 183 12.18 6.58 3.25
CA MET A 183 12.33 8.00 3.56
C MET A 183 13.21 8.19 4.80
N LYS A 184 13.76 9.40 4.96
CA LYS A 184 14.59 9.73 6.13
C LYS A 184 13.77 9.78 7.42
N GLU A 185 12.55 10.30 7.32
CA GLU A 185 11.59 10.48 8.41
C GLU A 185 10.18 10.44 7.81
N LEU A 186 9.23 9.87 8.56
CA LEU A 186 7.83 9.89 8.15
C LEU A 186 7.27 11.33 8.17
N PRO A 187 6.34 11.67 7.27
CA PRO A 187 5.52 12.86 7.43
C PRO A 187 4.81 12.87 8.79
N LYS A 188 4.51 14.07 9.29
CA LYS A 188 3.71 14.24 10.50
C LYS A 188 2.34 13.56 10.33
N ASP A 189 1.83 13.03 11.44
CA ASP A 189 0.47 12.48 11.55
C ASP A 189 0.20 11.22 10.71
N MET A 190 1.24 10.54 10.22
CA MET A 190 1.11 9.19 9.68
C MET A 190 0.82 8.21 10.82
N GLY A 191 -0.23 7.40 10.64
CA GLY A 191 -0.65 6.37 11.59
C GLY A 191 0.17 5.09 11.53
#